data_AF-A0A212K695-F1
#
_entry.id   AF-A0A212K695-F1
#
_cell.length_a   1.000
_cell.length_b   1.000
_cell.length_c   1.000
_cell.angle_alpha   90.00
_cell.angle_beta   90.00
_cell.angle_gamma   90.00
#
_symmetry.space_group_name_H-M   'P 1'
#
loop_
_entity.id
_entity.type
_entity.pdbx_description
1 polymer ?
#
loop_
_entity_poly.entity_id
_entity_poly.type
_entity_poly.pdbx_seq_one_letter_code
_entity_poly.pdbx_strand_id
1 'polypeptide(L)' 'MKNILPYENIVYETHLSENDIQNRINDIIRIQNTYKGYSTSNAFEIKRNINYQNSFSPKIKGEFHNEWARP' A
#
# COMPACT_ATOMS: atom_id res chain seq x y z
N MET A 1 27.42 1.94 2.63
CA MET A 1 26.03 1.45 2.52
C MET A 1 25.15 2.62 2.12
N LYS A 2 24.40 2.52 1.03
CA LYS A 2 23.53 3.60 0.55
C LYS A 2 22.42 3.80 1.59
N ASN A 3 22.28 5.03 2.08
CA ASN A 3 21.13 5.45 2.86
C ASN A 3 19.88 5.33 1.98
N ILE A 4 19.17 4.23 2.19
CA ILE A 4 17.79 4.01 1.76
C ILE A 4 16.99 5.09 2.50
N LEU A 5 16.27 5.93 1.76
CA LEU A 5 15.60 7.13 2.27
C LEU A 5 14.77 6.78 3.52
N PRO A 6 14.68 7.69 4.52
CA PRO A 6 14.03 7.40 5.81
C PRO A 6 12.55 6.98 5.72
N TYR A 7 11.95 7.06 4.53
CA TYR A 7 10.55 6.76 4.26
C TYR A 7 10.34 5.44 3.48
N GLU A 8 11.40 4.69 3.19
CA GLU A 8 11.30 3.47 2.34
C GLU A 8 10.81 2.23 3.10
N ASN A 9 10.78 2.23 4.44
CA ASN A 9 10.29 1.11 5.25
C ASN A 9 9.57 1.63 6.51
N ILE A 10 8.27 1.93 6.38
CA ILE A 10 7.44 2.38 7.50
C ILE A 10 6.48 1.25 7.89
N VAL A 11 6.44 0.92 9.17
CA VAL A 11 5.48 -0.03 9.75
C VAL A 11 4.41 0.75 10.50
N TYR A 12 3.15 0.48 10.19
CA TYR A 12 2.01 1.06 10.88
C TYR A 12 1.26 -0.03 11.64
N GLU A 13 1.07 0.17 12.93
CA GLU A 13 0.24 -0.69 13.76
C GLU A 13 -1.22 -0.20 13.75
N THR A 14 -2.16 -1.13 13.69
CA THR A 14 -3.59 -0.82 13.68
C THR A 14 -4.40 -1.94 14.31
N HIS A 15 -5.56 -1.59 14.86
CA HIS A 15 -6.54 -2.55 15.39
C HIS A 15 -7.51 -3.06 14.31
N LEU A 16 -7.39 -2.56 13.08
CA LEU A 16 -8.21 -3.02 11.96
C LEU A 16 -7.84 -4.45 11.59
N SER A 17 -8.84 -5.25 11.23
CA SER A 17 -8.58 -6.57 10.65
C SER A 17 -7.93 -6.43 9.26
N GLU A 18 -7.21 -7.45 8.82
CA GLU A 18 -6.62 -7.51 7.48
C GLU A 18 -7.66 -7.26 6.38
N ASN A 19 -8.87 -7.80 6.56
CA ASN A 19 -9.99 -7.59 5.64
C ASN A 19 -10.48 -6.13 5.61
N ASP A 20 -10.52 -5.44 6.75
CA ASP A 20 -10.90 -4.02 6.80
C ASP A 20 -9.86 -3.13 6.13
N ILE A 21 -8.58 -3.45 6.32
CA ILE A 21 -7.47 -2.75 5.67
C ILE A 21 -7.56 -2.96 4.15
N GLN A 22 -7.74 -4.20 3.72
CA GLN A 22 -7.90 -4.56 2.31
C GLN A 22 -9.09 -3.83 1.65
N ASN A 23 -10.25 -3.81 2.32
CA ASN A 23 -11.43 -3.11 1.82
C ASN A 23 -11.19 -1.60 1.67
N ARG A 24 -10.56 -0.96 2.66
CA ARG A 24 -10.21 0.46 2.58
C ARG A 24 -9.25 0.76 1.43
N ILE A 25 -8.24 -0.09 1.23
CA ILE A 25 -7.29 0.07 0.12
C ILE A 25 -8.00 -0.08 -1.22
N ASN A 26 -8.86 -1.10 -1.36
CA ASN A 26 -9.65 -1.31 -2.57
C ASN A 26 -10.58 -0.13 -2.87
N ASP A 27 -11.20 0.45 -1.83
CA ASP A 27 -12.03 1.65 -1.98
C ASP A 27 -11.20 2.86 -2.45
N ILE A 28 -10.00 3.07 -1.91
CA ILE A 28 -9.08 4.14 -2.36
C ILE A 28 -8.71 3.96 -3.83
N ILE A 29 -8.37 2.73 -4.24
CA ILE A 29 -8.04 2.41 -5.64
C ILE A 29 -9.25 2.65 -6.55
N ARG A 30 -10.45 2.28 -6.12
CA ARG A 30 -11.68 2.37 -6.94
C ARG A 30 -12.20 3.80 -7.08
N ILE A 31 -12.22 4.58 -6.00
CA ILE A 31 -12.99 5.83 -5.95
C ILE A 31 -12.32 6.96 -6.72
N GLN A 32 -10.99 7.04 -6.73
CA GLN A 32 -10.35 8.30 -7.08
C GLN A 32 -9.96 8.48 -8.55
N ASN A 33 -9.96 7.43 -9.40
CA ASN A 33 -9.31 7.42 -10.74
C ASN A 33 -7.84 7.93 -10.76
N THR A 34 -7.34 8.38 -9.62
CA THR A 34 -6.06 9.04 -9.34
C THR A 34 -5.03 8.01 -8.95
N TYR A 35 -5.48 6.84 -8.50
CA TYR A 35 -4.65 5.72 -8.14
C TYR A 35 -5.08 4.49 -8.94
N LYS A 36 -4.09 3.68 -9.31
CA LYS A 36 -4.26 2.35 -9.91
C LYS A 36 -3.49 1.38 -9.03
N GLY A 37 -3.99 0.17 -8.88
CA GLY A 37 -3.37 -0.77 -7.97
C GLY A 37 -4.16 -2.03 -7.82
N TYR A 38 -3.69 -2.88 -6.93
CA TYR A 38 -4.37 -4.09 -6.49
C TYR A 38 -4.05 -4.33 -5.01
N SER A 39 -4.97 -5.00 -4.32
CA SER A 39 -4.75 -5.54 -2.99
C SER A 39 -5.05 -7.02 -3.00
N THR A 40 -4.09 -7.84 -2.58
CA THR A 40 -4.29 -9.26 -2.28
C THR A 40 -4.67 -9.41 -0.81
N SER A 41 -4.80 -10.66 -0.35
CA SER A 41 -5.02 -10.97 1.05
C SER A 41 -3.89 -10.41 1.92
N ASN A 42 -2.63 -10.55 1.50
CA ASN A 42 -1.45 -10.29 2.32
C ASN A 42 -0.60 -9.08 1.89
N ALA A 43 -0.94 -8.43 0.79
CA ALA A 43 -0.11 -7.35 0.25
C ALA A 43 -0.94 -6.38 -0.59
N PHE A 44 -0.35 -5.22 -0.86
CA PHE A 44 -0.93 -4.24 -1.76
C PHE A 44 0.13 -3.51 -2.58
N GLU A 45 -0.31 -3.04 -3.74
CA GLU A 45 0.47 -2.15 -4.59
C GLU A 45 -0.43 -1.02 -5.08
N ILE A 46 -0.01 0.21 -4.85
CA ILE A 46 -0.71 1.41 -5.30
C ILE A 46 0.28 2.30 -6.05
N LYS A 47 -0.11 2.74 -7.23
CA LYS A 47 0.58 3.74 -8.03
C LYS A 47 -0.35 4.87 -8.40
N ARG A 48 0.16 6.08 -8.52
CA ARG A 48 -0.62 7.19 -9.05
C ARG A 48 -0.94 6.93 -10.54
N ASN A 49 -2.18 7.12 -10.93
CA ASN A 49 -2.63 7.10 -12.31
C ASN A 49 -2.27 8.43 -12.97
N ILE A 50 -1.04 8.52 -13.48
CA ILE A 50 -0.56 9.69 -14.22
C ILE A 50 -0.49 9.34 -15.71
N ASN A 51 -0.99 10.25 -16.56
CA ASN A 51 -1.01 10.07 -18.01
C ASN A 51 0.34 10.43 -18.68
N TYR A 52 1.33 10.85 -17.90
CA TYR A 52 2.60 11.37 -18.39
C TYR A 52 3.69 10.29 -18.33
N GLN A 53 4.32 9.96 -19.46
CA GLN A 53 5.24 8.82 -19.56
C GLN A 53 6.63 9.05 -18.95
N ASN A 54 7.01 10.30 -18.66
CA ASN A 54 8.36 10.66 -18.20
C ASN A 54 8.44 11.15 -16.74
N SER A 55 7.41 10.94 -15.92
CA SER A 55 7.46 11.32 -14.51
C SER A 55 7.73 10.12 -13.61
N PHE A 56 8.63 10.34 -12.64
CA PHE A 56 8.83 9.46 -11.50
C PHE A 56 7.46 9.12 -10.89
N SER A 57 7.01 7.88 -11.10
CA SER A 57 5.71 7.42 -10.62
C SER A 57 5.88 6.89 -9.20
N PRO A 58 5.43 7.63 -8.16
CA PRO A 58 5.51 7.12 -6.81
C PRO A 58 4.69 5.84 -6.72
N LYS A 59 5.36 4.78 -6.29
CA LYS A 59 4.83 3.44 -6.13
C LYS A 59 4.93 3.08 -4.67
N ILE A 60 3.78 2.80 -4.06
CA ILE A 60 3.69 2.32 -2.69
C ILE A 60 3.42 0.83 -2.77
N LYS A 61 4.23 0.05 -2.07
CA LYS A 61 4.01 -1.37 -1.83
C LYS A 61 4.00 -1.61 -0.33
N GLY A 62 3.22 -2.58 0.11
CA GLY A 62 3.22 -2.99 1.51
C GLY A 62 2.70 -4.40 1.67
N GLU A 63 2.99 -4.97 2.82
CA GLU A 63 2.57 -6.30 3.25
C GLU A 63 1.76 -6.15 4.54
N PHE A 64 0.77 -7.03 4.73
CA PHE A 64 -0.01 -7.11 5.96
C PHE A 64 0.59 -8.20 6.84
N HIS A 65 0.83 -7.86 8.11
CA HIS A 65 1.33 -8.80 9.11
C HIS A 65 0.36 -8.83 10.28
N ASN A 66 -0.15 -10.01 10.59
CA ASN A 66 -0.96 -10.21 11.78
C ASN A 66 -0.07 -10.65 12.94
N GLU A 67 0.56 -9.68 13.62
CA GLU A 67 1.45 -9.97 14.76
C GLU A 67 0.66 -10.40 16.02
N TRP A 68 -0.64 -10.10 16.07
CA TRP A 68 -1.53 -10.46 17.17
C TRP A 68 -2.06 -11.89 17.09
N ALA A 69 -1.85 -12.58 15.96
CA ALA A 69 -2.22 -13.99 15.76
C ALA A 69 -1.07 -14.96 16.11
N ARG A 70 -0.23 -14.62 17.11
CA ARG A 70 0.68 -15.61 17.69
C ARG A 70 -0.10 -16.48 18.71
N PRO A 71 0.04 -17.81 18.66
CA PRO A 71 -0.58 -18.72 19.63
C PRO A 71 -0.03 -18.53 21.04
#